data_AF-E9DCN9-F1
#
_entry.id   AF-E9DCN9-F1
#
_cell.length_a   1.000
_cell.length_b   1.000
_cell.length_c   1.000
_cell.angle_alpha   90.00
_cell.angle_beta   90.00
_cell.angle_gamma   90.00
#
_symmetry.space_group_name_H-M   'P 1'
#
loop_
_entity.id
_entity.type
_entity.pdbx_description
1 polymer ?
#
loop_
_entity_poly.entity_id
_entity_poly.type
_entity_poly.pdbx_seq_one_letter_code
_entity_poly.pdbx_strand_id
1 'polypeptide(L)'
;MGALEEFADYMVTQFFLPFRASSIKTPQPTPTMLSSIEASTATGTKQRISDLRHDCLVRDHHRCVVTRKFDITEARRRYERDKNCTDDDGELLEREQRDNFQYLEVAHILPHCLTKVGSGDKDLTESKKNVLRILDMFDTGITHLIDGLKIDSPSNALTLTFDNHRLFGEFQMYFEPTGRAYEYTIHSVESGLLSNPFFPVTRTLTLSPNHTIDPPSPRLLGIHRAISLILKLIPLPIIPNP
;
A
#
# COMPACT_ATOMS: atom_id res chain seq x y z
N MET A 1 -8.75 24.69 27.12
CA MET A 1 -8.96 23.97 25.85
C MET A 1 -10.14 23.04 26.09
N GLY A 2 -11.12 22.98 25.20
CA GLY A 2 -12.28 22.10 25.38
C GLY A 2 -11.90 20.64 25.19
N ALA A 3 -12.61 19.69 25.81
CA ALA A 3 -12.33 18.26 25.66
C ALA A 3 -12.31 17.78 24.19
N LEU A 4 -13.11 18.41 23.33
CA LEU A 4 -13.11 18.15 21.88
C LEU A 4 -11.82 18.62 21.19
N GLU A 5 -11.31 19.79 21.58
CA GLU A 5 -10.06 20.35 21.03
C GLU A 5 -8.86 19.49 21.47
N GLU A 6 -8.84 19.06 22.73
CA GLU A 6 -7.81 18.15 23.25
C GLU A 6 -7.83 16.79 22.54
N PHE A 7 -9.02 16.24 22.27
CA PHE A 7 -9.14 15.01 21.50
C PHE A 7 -8.70 15.18 20.04
N ALA A 8 -9.02 16.32 19.41
CA ALA A 8 -8.58 16.61 18.06
C ALA A 8 -7.04 16.73 17.98
N ASP A 9 -6.41 17.42 18.93
CA ASP A 9 -4.96 17.51 19.03
C ASP A 9 -4.31 16.14 19.25
N TYR A 10 -4.91 15.31 20.12
CA TYR A 10 -4.50 13.92 20.31
C TYR A 10 -4.56 13.12 19.00
N MET A 11 -5.67 13.22 18.26
CA MET A 11 -5.83 12.51 16.97
C MET A 11 -4.77 12.94 15.95
N VAL A 12 -4.45 14.24 15.87
CA VAL A 12 -3.41 14.73 14.95
C VAL A 12 -2.03 14.22 15.38
N THR A 13 -1.65 14.45 16.63
CA THR A 13 -0.28 14.22 17.12
C THR A 13 0.03 12.74 17.37
N GLN A 14 -0.94 11.96 17.84
CA GLN A 14 -0.74 10.57 18.26
C GLN A 14 -1.21 9.54 17.23
N PHE A 15 -2.13 9.91 16.32
CA PHE A 15 -2.64 9.00 15.30
C PHE A 15 -2.21 9.42 13.89
N PHE A 16 -2.71 10.52 13.34
CA PHE A 16 -2.54 10.84 11.92
C PHE A 16 -1.07 11.02 11.50
N LEU A 17 -0.28 11.81 12.24
CA LEU A 17 1.12 12.06 11.89
C LEU A 17 1.99 10.79 12.00
N PRO A 18 1.95 10.02 13.12
CA PRO A 18 2.69 8.76 13.22
C PRO A 18 2.24 7.70 12.22
N PHE A 19 0.93 7.66 11.89
CA PHE A 19 0.38 6.71 10.93
C PHE A 19 0.89 6.98 9.51
N ARG A 20 0.91 8.26 9.07
CA ARG A 20 1.54 8.66 7.81
C ARG A 20 3.01 8.28 7.77
N ALA A 21 3.78 8.62 8.80
CA ALA A 21 5.22 8.31 8.85
C ALA A 21 5.51 6.80 8.79
N SER A 22 4.61 5.98 9.33
CA SER A 22 4.71 4.52 9.34
C SER A 22 4.36 3.87 8.00
N SER A 23 3.45 4.49 7.25
CA SER A 23 2.93 3.98 5.96
C SER A 23 3.98 4.03 4.84
N ILE A 24 4.98 4.91 4.95
CA ILE A 24 6.09 5.04 4.00
C ILE A 24 7.11 3.89 4.17
N LYS A 25 7.20 3.30 5.37
CA LYS A 25 8.23 2.31 5.74
C LYS A 25 7.82 0.87 5.41
N THR A 26 7.01 0.68 4.37
CA THR A 26 6.60 -0.64 3.91
C THR A 26 7.85 -1.48 3.63
N PRO A 27 8.07 -2.62 4.34
CA PRO A 27 9.25 -3.43 4.11
C PRO A 27 9.23 -3.95 2.66
N GLN A 28 10.13 -3.46 1.83
CA GLN A 28 10.42 -4.10 0.55
C GLN A 28 11.48 -5.19 0.78
N PRO A 29 11.36 -6.36 0.12
CA PRO A 29 12.47 -7.31 0.09
C PRO A 29 13.63 -6.65 -0.64
N THR A 30 14.62 -6.15 0.11
CA THR A 30 15.85 -5.59 -0.44
C THR A 30 16.65 -6.74 -1.08
N PRO A 31 17.20 -6.57 -2.30
CA PRO A 31 18.14 -7.56 -2.84
C PRO A 31 19.31 -7.69 -1.86
N THR A 32 19.56 -8.93 -1.43
CA THR A 32 20.49 -9.32 -0.38
C THR A 32 21.85 -8.62 -0.49
N MET A 33 22.09 -7.58 0.32
CA MET A 33 23.43 -7.26 0.85
C MET A 33 23.32 -6.59 2.23
N LEU A 34 24.00 -7.19 3.19
CA LEU A 34 24.27 -6.76 4.57
C LEU A 34 23.08 -6.53 5.52
N SER A 35 22.78 -7.54 6.34
CA SER A 35 22.73 -7.39 7.81
C SER A 35 22.59 -8.77 8.45
N SER A 36 23.67 -9.21 9.08
CA SER A 36 23.69 -10.37 9.97
C SER A 36 23.18 -9.90 11.32
N ILE A 37 21.99 -10.35 11.74
CA ILE A 37 21.54 -10.66 13.11
C ILE A 37 20.03 -11.03 13.09
N GLU A 38 19.67 -12.07 13.85
CA GLU A 38 18.33 -12.60 14.19
C GLU A 38 17.61 -13.52 13.17
N ALA A 39 17.83 -14.83 13.32
CA ALA A 39 17.55 -15.84 12.28
C ALA A 39 16.25 -16.68 12.44
N SER A 40 15.34 -16.41 13.38
CA SER A 40 14.11 -17.24 13.54
C SER A 40 12.79 -16.49 13.29
N THR A 41 12.59 -15.30 13.87
CA THR A 41 11.36 -14.48 13.65
C THR A 41 11.46 -13.55 12.42
N ALA A 42 12.66 -13.07 12.10
CA ALA A 42 12.90 -12.25 10.91
C ALA A 42 12.74 -13.06 9.61
N THR A 43 13.07 -14.35 9.63
CA THR A 43 12.99 -15.27 8.49
C THR A 43 11.55 -15.50 8.06
N GLY A 44 10.63 -15.74 9.02
CA GLY A 44 9.20 -15.90 8.74
C GLY A 44 8.54 -14.61 8.24
N THR A 45 9.00 -13.43 8.68
CA THR A 45 8.49 -12.15 8.18
C THR A 45 8.99 -11.85 6.77
N LYS A 46 10.26 -12.10 6.47
CA LYS A 46 10.81 -11.94 5.11
C LYS A 46 10.12 -12.85 4.10
N GLN A 47 9.88 -14.11 4.46
CA GLN A 47 9.17 -15.05 3.59
C GLN A 47 7.74 -14.57 3.30
N ARG A 48 6.97 -14.19 4.35
CA ARG A 48 5.62 -13.66 4.18
C ARG A 48 5.55 -12.43 3.29
N ILE A 49 6.50 -11.51 3.43
CA ILE A 49 6.57 -10.31 2.56
C ILE A 49 6.89 -10.72 1.11
N SER A 50 7.77 -11.70 0.91
CA SER A 50 8.08 -12.23 -0.42
C SER A 50 6.86 -12.90 -1.07
N ASP A 51 6.12 -13.71 -0.29
CA ASP A 51 4.91 -14.39 -0.74
C ASP A 51 3.81 -13.37 -1.07
N LEU A 52 3.58 -12.39 -0.19
CA LEU A 52 2.68 -11.27 -0.44
C LEU A 52 3.03 -10.53 -1.73
N ARG A 53 4.32 -10.25 -1.94
CA ARG A 53 4.78 -9.57 -3.16
C ARG A 53 4.47 -10.39 -4.40
N HIS A 54 4.75 -11.69 -4.36
CA HIS A 54 4.44 -12.59 -5.46
C HIS A 54 2.93 -12.60 -5.76
N ASP A 55 2.10 -12.80 -4.74
CA ASP A 55 0.66 -12.89 -4.88
C ASP A 55 0.05 -11.60 -5.43
N CYS A 56 0.49 -10.44 -4.94
CA CYS A 56 0.02 -9.15 -5.46
C CYS A 56 0.41 -8.93 -6.92
N LEU A 57 1.65 -9.28 -7.31
CA LEU A 57 2.08 -9.16 -8.70
C LEU A 57 1.27 -10.07 -9.62
N VAL A 58 1.03 -11.32 -9.23
CA VAL A 58 0.20 -12.26 -10.00
C VAL A 58 -1.24 -11.77 -10.11
N ARG A 59 -1.85 -11.36 -8.99
CA ARG A 59 -3.22 -10.81 -8.97
C ARG A 59 -3.38 -9.60 -9.88
N ASP A 60 -2.40 -8.70 -9.86
CA ASP A 60 -2.44 -7.44 -10.59
C ASP A 60 -1.87 -7.57 -12.03
N HIS A 61 -1.71 -8.80 -12.53
CA HIS A 61 -1.23 -9.10 -13.89
C HIS A 61 0.14 -8.45 -14.18
N HIS A 62 1.01 -8.43 -13.17
CA HIS A 62 2.31 -7.77 -13.15
C HIS A 62 2.26 -6.30 -13.61
N ARG A 63 1.11 -5.63 -13.42
CA ARG A 63 0.91 -4.23 -13.78
C ARG A 63 0.63 -3.39 -12.54
N CYS A 64 1.08 -2.14 -12.57
CA CYS A 64 0.68 -1.17 -11.57
C CYS A 64 -0.83 -0.96 -11.65
N VAL A 65 -1.54 -1.05 -10.52
CA VAL A 65 -3.00 -0.89 -10.47
C VAL A 65 -3.45 0.52 -10.89
N VAL A 66 -2.55 1.51 -10.83
CA VAL A 66 -2.81 2.92 -11.14
C VAL A 66 -2.40 3.23 -12.59
N THR A 67 -1.13 3.09 -12.93
CA THR A 67 -0.59 3.51 -14.26
C THR A 67 -0.72 2.45 -15.32
N ARG A 68 -1.00 1.18 -14.96
CA ARG A 68 -0.98 0.00 -15.84
C ARG A 68 0.37 -0.34 -16.45
N LYS A 69 1.44 0.34 -16.02
CA LYS A 69 2.81 -0.01 -16.41
C LYS A 69 3.16 -1.43 -15.96
N PHE A 70 3.83 -2.18 -16.82
CA PHE A 70 4.21 -3.56 -16.62
C PHE A 70 5.53 -3.69 -15.85
N ASP A 71 5.67 -4.73 -15.02
CA ASP A 71 6.88 -4.97 -14.24
C ASP A 71 8.06 -5.31 -15.13
N ILE A 72 9.10 -4.47 -15.06
CA ILE A 72 10.29 -4.63 -15.89
C ILE A 72 11.09 -5.89 -15.53
N THR A 73 10.99 -6.38 -14.28
CA THR A 73 11.70 -7.61 -13.87
C THR A 73 11.04 -8.82 -14.51
N GLU A 74 9.71 -8.90 -14.46
CA GLU A 74 8.97 -9.98 -15.13
C GLU A 74 9.11 -9.91 -16.65
N ALA A 75 9.11 -8.71 -17.25
CA ALA A 75 9.33 -8.55 -18.69
C ALA A 75 10.68 -9.14 -19.14
N ARG A 76 11.77 -8.84 -18.41
CA ARG A 76 13.10 -9.42 -18.69
C ARG A 76 13.08 -10.93 -18.53
N ARG A 77 12.47 -11.43 -17.44
CA ARG A 77 12.38 -12.87 -17.16
C ARG A 77 11.65 -13.64 -18.26
N ARG A 78 10.57 -13.07 -18.80
CA ARG A 78 9.81 -13.67 -19.92
C ARG A 78 10.61 -13.60 -21.22
N TYR A 79 11.24 -12.46 -21.51
CA TYR A 79 12.05 -12.27 -22.72
C TYR A 79 13.27 -13.20 -22.80
N GLU A 80 13.92 -13.47 -21.68
CA GLU A 80 15.03 -14.43 -21.59
C GLU A 80 14.61 -15.87 -21.94
N ARG A 81 13.33 -16.21 -21.75
CA ARG A 81 12.78 -17.54 -22.05
C ARG A 81 12.22 -17.62 -23.47
N ASP A 82 11.50 -16.59 -23.89
CA ASP A 82 10.88 -16.50 -25.20
C ASP A 82 10.89 -15.05 -25.71
N LYS A 83 11.43 -14.85 -26.91
CA LYS A 83 11.46 -13.53 -27.56
C LYS A 83 10.07 -13.03 -27.95
N ASN A 84 9.12 -13.94 -28.14
CA ASN A 84 7.72 -13.63 -28.48
C ASN A 84 6.81 -13.68 -27.25
N CYS A 85 7.36 -13.39 -26.07
CA CYS A 85 6.60 -13.42 -24.83
C CYS A 85 5.45 -12.41 -24.78
N THR A 86 4.39 -12.80 -24.10
CA THR A 86 3.21 -11.97 -23.84
C THR A 86 3.14 -11.53 -22.38
N ASP A 87 2.36 -10.49 -22.11
CA ASP A 87 1.90 -10.18 -20.75
C ASP A 87 0.85 -11.21 -20.27
N ASP A 88 0.32 -10.99 -19.07
CA ASP A 88 -0.70 -11.86 -18.47
C ASP A 88 -2.06 -11.79 -19.18
N ASP A 89 -2.30 -10.77 -20.00
CA ASP A 89 -3.52 -10.59 -20.80
C ASP A 89 -3.39 -11.17 -22.23
N GLY A 90 -2.21 -11.69 -22.59
CA GLY A 90 -1.93 -12.32 -23.88
C GLY A 90 -1.38 -11.37 -24.96
N GLU A 91 -1.09 -10.12 -24.60
CA GLU A 91 -0.54 -9.12 -25.52
C GLU A 91 0.99 -9.22 -25.61
N LEU A 92 1.53 -9.09 -26.82
CA LEU A 92 2.97 -9.19 -27.05
C LEU A 92 3.74 -8.05 -26.39
N LEU A 93 4.69 -8.38 -25.51
CA LEU A 93 5.50 -7.39 -24.80
C LEU A 93 6.37 -6.54 -25.74
N GLU A 94 6.74 -7.06 -26.91
CA GLU A 94 7.49 -6.29 -27.92
C GLU A 94 6.71 -5.10 -28.50
N ARG A 95 5.37 -5.16 -28.48
CA ARG A 95 4.50 -4.07 -28.98
C ARG A 95 4.29 -2.97 -27.95
N GLU A 96 4.58 -3.25 -26.68
CA GLU A 96 4.44 -2.33 -25.57
C GLU A 96 5.51 -1.22 -25.67
N GLN A 97 5.13 0.02 -25.37
CA GLN A 97 6.08 1.14 -25.43
C GLN A 97 7.11 1.02 -24.31
N ARG A 98 8.36 1.45 -24.56
CA ARG A 98 9.45 1.30 -23.58
C ARG A 98 9.17 2.01 -22.24
N ASP A 99 8.45 3.12 -22.27
CA ASP A 99 8.05 3.90 -21.09
C ASP A 99 6.90 3.27 -20.29
N ASN A 100 6.25 2.24 -20.84
CA ASN A 100 5.24 1.44 -20.15
C ASN A 100 5.83 0.32 -19.28
N PHE A 101 7.15 0.14 -19.26
CA PHE A 101 7.84 -0.76 -18.32
C PHE A 101 8.39 0.02 -17.13
N GLN A 102 8.14 -0.46 -15.91
CA GLN A 102 8.67 0.15 -14.69
C GLN A 102 8.90 -0.88 -13.59
N TYR A 103 9.77 -0.58 -12.64
CA TYR A 103 9.86 -1.40 -11.42
C TYR A 103 8.60 -1.22 -10.58
N LEU A 104 8.00 -2.34 -10.18
CA LEU A 104 6.83 -2.34 -9.32
C LEU A 104 7.19 -2.67 -7.87
N GLU A 105 6.43 -2.11 -6.95
CA GLU A 105 6.49 -2.32 -5.51
C GLU A 105 5.13 -2.73 -4.99
N VAL A 106 5.12 -3.45 -3.87
CA VAL A 106 3.88 -3.83 -3.20
C VAL A 106 3.74 -2.99 -1.93
N ALA A 107 2.67 -2.20 -1.90
CA ALA A 107 2.37 -1.24 -0.85
C ALA A 107 1.24 -1.78 0.03
N HIS A 108 1.45 -1.84 1.35
CA HIS A 108 0.34 -2.13 2.26
C HIS A 108 -0.65 -0.94 2.29
N ILE A 109 -1.95 -1.23 2.36
CA ILE A 109 -3.03 -0.24 2.47
C ILE A 109 -3.04 0.35 3.89
N LEU A 110 -3.09 -0.50 4.91
CA LEU A 110 -2.80 -0.13 6.29
C LEU A 110 -1.41 -0.63 6.69
N PRO A 111 -0.60 0.18 7.40
CA PRO A 111 0.82 -0.10 7.59
C PRO A 111 1.14 -1.43 8.26
N HIS A 112 2.13 -2.14 7.72
CA HIS A 112 2.62 -3.40 8.29
C HIS A 112 3.05 -3.31 9.77
N CYS A 113 3.52 -2.15 10.22
CA CYS A 113 4.03 -1.99 11.59
C CYS A 113 2.95 -2.02 12.70
N LEU A 114 1.66 -1.98 12.32
CA LEU A 114 0.53 -1.89 13.25
C LEU A 114 0.42 -3.09 14.19
N THR A 115 0.67 -4.29 13.68
CA THR A 115 0.54 -5.54 14.44
C THR A 115 1.88 -6.14 14.86
N LYS A 116 3.00 -5.48 14.53
CA LYS A 116 4.33 -5.94 14.92
C LYS A 116 4.56 -5.72 16.41
N VAL A 117 4.76 -6.79 17.16
CA VAL A 117 5.22 -6.71 18.57
C VAL A 117 6.70 -6.31 18.60
N GLY A 118 7.11 -5.49 19.58
CA GLY A 118 8.51 -5.10 19.76
C GLY A 118 9.40 -6.31 20.08
N SER A 119 10.69 -6.25 19.75
CA SER A 119 11.61 -7.34 20.10
C SER A 119 11.73 -7.43 21.62
N GLY A 120 11.26 -8.54 22.20
CA GLY A 120 11.26 -8.79 23.65
C GLY A 120 9.93 -8.55 24.36
N ASP A 121 8.94 -7.93 23.71
CA ASP A 121 7.61 -7.74 24.29
C ASP A 121 6.69 -8.92 23.96
N LYS A 122 5.76 -9.23 24.88
CA LYS A 122 4.70 -10.22 24.66
C LYS A 122 3.46 -9.60 24.00
N ASP A 123 3.23 -8.31 24.20
CA ASP A 123 2.03 -7.58 23.78
C ASP A 123 2.36 -6.32 22.98
N LEU A 124 1.39 -5.82 22.22
CA LEU A 124 1.49 -4.51 21.56
C LEU A 124 1.64 -3.39 22.60
N THR A 125 2.41 -2.35 22.24
CA THR A 125 2.48 -1.13 23.04
C THR A 125 1.09 -0.46 23.14
N GLU A 126 0.82 0.26 24.23
CA GLU A 126 -0.46 0.98 24.39
C GLU A 126 -0.73 1.96 23.24
N SER A 127 0.32 2.57 22.68
CA SER A 127 0.19 3.40 21.47
C SER A 127 -0.40 2.64 20.28
N LYS A 128 0.07 1.41 20.02
CA LYS A 128 -0.46 0.57 18.94
C LYS A 128 -1.88 0.09 19.22
N LYS A 129 -2.18 -0.28 20.47
CA LYS A 129 -3.55 -0.63 20.87
C LYS A 129 -4.50 0.55 20.66
N ASN A 130 -4.08 1.77 20.97
CA ASN A 130 -4.87 2.97 20.73
C ASN A 130 -5.07 3.24 19.24
N VAL A 131 -4.04 3.07 18.40
CA VAL A 131 -4.19 3.16 16.94
C VAL A 131 -5.22 2.14 16.43
N LEU A 132 -5.19 0.89 16.91
CA LEU A 132 -6.18 -0.13 16.54
C LEU A 132 -7.60 0.24 17.00
N ARG A 133 -7.76 0.78 18.22
CA ARG A 133 -9.05 1.29 18.71
C ARG A 133 -9.57 2.44 17.85
N ILE A 134 -8.71 3.37 17.45
CA ILE A 134 -9.08 4.48 16.56
C ILE A 134 -9.50 3.96 15.19
N LEU A 135 -8.77 2.99 14.61
CA LEU A 135 -9.18 2.36 13.36
C LEU A 135 -10.57 1.69 13.48
N ASP A 136 -10.87 1.07 14.62
CA ASP A 136 -12.18 0.48 14.90
C ASP A 136 -13.31 1.52 15.01
N MET A 137 -12.98 2.76 15.41
CA MET A 137 -13.91 3.88 15.37
C MET A 137 -14.20 4.35 13.93
N PHE A 138 -13.22 4.25 13.01
CA PHE A 138 -13.44 4.55 11.59
C PHE A 138 -14.33 3.50 10.92
N ASP A 139 -14.06 2.23 11.19
CA ASP A 139 -14.82 1.12 10.64
C ASP A 139 -14.77 -0.08 11.61
N THR A 140 -15.91 -0.39 12.22
CA THR A 140 -16.01 -1.39 13.29
C THR A 140 -15.61 -2.78 12.81
N GLY A 141 -14.70 -3.42 13.54
CA GLY A 141 -14.17 -4.74 13.23
C GLY A 141 -13.10 -4.74 12.13
N ILE A 142 -12.60 -3.59 11.69
CA ILE A 142 -11.52 -3.54 10.69
C ILE A 142 -10.24 -4.23 11.18
N THR A 143 -9.99 -4.19 12.49
CA THR A 143 -8.81 -4.80 13.11
C THR A 143 -8.70 -6.30 12.80
N HIS A 144 -9.83 -7.01 12.66
CA HIS A 144 -9.86 -8.42 12.28
C HIS A 144 -9.37 -8.72 10.85
N LEU A 145 -9.32 -7.71 9.99
CA LEU A 145 -8.79 -7.83 8.62
C LEU A 145 -7.26 -7.72 8.57
N ILE A 146 -6.64 -7.18 9.61
CA ILE A 146 -5.20 -6.94 9.66
C ILE A 146 -4.51 -7.64 10.84
N ASP A 147 -5.24 -8.45 11.61
CA ASP A 147 -4.70 -9.13 12.79
C ASP A 147 -3.72 -10.26 12.44
N GLY A 148 -2.68 -10.42 13.26
CA GLY A 148 -1.69 -11.47 13.18
C GLY A 148 -1.06 -11.59 11.78
N LEU A 149 -1.30 -12.73 11.12
CA LEU A 149 -0.76 -13.01 9.79
C LEU A 149 -1.50 -12.23 8.68
N LYS A 150 -2.72 -11.75 8.93
CA LYS A 150 -3.54 -11.06 7.92
C LYS A 150 -3.02 -9.67 7.56
N ILE A 151 -2.11 -9.10 8.37
CA ILE A 151 -1.44 -7.85 8.02
C ILE A 151 -0.70 -7.95 6.68
N ASP A 152 -0.15 -9.14 6.39
CA ASP A 152 0.55 -9.49 5.15
C ASP A 152 -0.36 -10.25 4.20
N SER A 153 -1.64 -9.87 4.12
CA SER A 153 -2.60 -10.41 3.15
C SER A 153 -2.64 -9.54 1.88
N PRO A 154 -2.83 -10.15 0.69
CA PRO A 154 -3.13 -9.43 -0.54
C PRO A 154 -4.30 -8.44 -0.41
N SER A 155 -5.29 -8.73 0.46
CA SER A 155 -6.40 -7.80 0.73
C SER A 155 -5.95 -6.46 1.33
N ASN A 156 -4.79 -6.44 2.00
CA ASN A 156 -4.19 -5.24 2.58
C ASN A 156 -3.04 -4.70 1.72
N ALA A 157 -2.94 -5.05 0.43
CA ALA A 157 -1.82 -4.62 -0.40
C ALA A 157 -2.14 -4.36 -1.88
N LEU A 158 -1.36 -3.46 -2.50
CA LEU A 158 -1.49 -3.00 -3.89
C LEU A 158 -0.15 -3.03 -4.62
N THR A 159 -0.16 -3.40 -5.90
CA THR A 159 1.01 -3.25 -6.78
C THR A 159 1.07 -1.85 -7.39
N LEU A 160 2.13 -1.10 -7.08
CA LEU A 160 2.31 0.31 -7.46
C LEU A 160 3.67 0.53 -8.12
N THR A 161 3.78 1.55 -8.98
CA THR A 161 5.09 2.10 -9.33
C THR A 161 5.68 2.83 -8.12
N PHE A 162 7.00 2.99 -8.08
CA PHE A 162 7.70 3.69 -6.99
C PHE A 162 7.06 5.04 -6.61
N ASP A 163 6.81 5.92 -7.59
CA ASP A 163 6.23 7.25 -7.31
C ASP A 163 4.81 7.14 -6.72
N ASN A 164 3.99 6.24 -7.26
CA ASN A 164 2.63 6.02 -6.75
C ASN A 164 2.63 5.36 -5.38
N HIS A 165 3.57 4.44 -5.10
CA HIS A 165 3.74 3.86 -3.77
C HIS A 165 4.07 4.94 -2.76
N ARG A 166 4.97 5.87 -3.10
CA ARG A 166 5.29 7.01 -2.25
C ARG A 166 4.07 7.89 -2.00
N LEU A 167 3.37 8.33 -3.05
CA LEU A 167 2.14 9.13 -2.91
C LEU A 167 1.08 8.41 -2.06
N PHE A 168 0.91 7.10 -2.27
CA PHE A 168 -0.04 6.29 -1.52
C PHE A 168 0.33 6.18 -0.03
N GLY A 169 1.58 5.85 0.29
CA GLY A 169 2.06 5.76 1.67
C GLY A 169 2.07 7.12 2.37
N GLU A 170 2.23 8.22 1.63
CA GLU A 170 2.12 9.57 2.15
C GLU A 170 0.67 10.07 2.28
N PHE A 171 -0.35 9.26 1.95
CA PHE A 171 -1.76 9.66 1.89
C PHE A 171 -2.02 10.85 0.96
N GLN A 172 -1.18 11.00 -0.07
CA GLN A 172 -1.32 11.96 -1.15
C GLN A 172 -2.00 11.38 -2.39
N MET A 173 -2.33 10.08 -2.38
CA MET A 173 -3.13 9.43 -3.40
C MET A 173 -4.15 8.51 -2.74
N TYR A 174 -5.41 8.54 -3.16
CA TYR A 174 -6.47 7.71 -2.59
C TYR A 174 -7.45 7.17 -3.64
N PHE A 175 -8.14 6.09 -3.28
CA PHE A 175 -9.08 5.38 -4.14
C PHE A 175 -10.52 5.71 -3.71
N GLU A 176 -11.27 6.39 -4.57
CA GLU A 176 -12.68 6.69 -4.37
C GLU A 176 -13.56 5.68 -5.12
N PRO A 177 -14.46 4.94 -4.45
CA PRO A 177 -15.31 3.96 -5.12
C PRO A 177 -16.31 4.64 -6.07
N THR A 178 -16.49 4.10 -7.28
CA THR A 178 -17.45 4.63 -8.26
C THR A 178 -18.88 4.10 -8.05
N GLY A 179 -19.03 3.09 -7.19
CA GLY A 179 -20.26 2.31 -7.01
C GLY A 179 -20.32 1.04 -7.86
N ARG A 180 -19.42 0.88 -8.84
CA ARG A 180 -19.22 -0.40 -9.53
C ARG A 180 -18.23 -1.29 -8.78
N ALA A 181 -18.42 -2.61 -8.88
CA ALA A 181 -17.57 -3.57 -8.20
C ALA A 181 -16.11 -3.43 -8.65
N TYR A 182 -15.21 -3.31 -7.68
CA TYR A 182 -13.75 -3.17 -7.87
C TYR A 182 -13.31 -1.97 -8.73
N GLU A 183 -14.18 -0.98 -8.96
CA GLU A 183 -13.86 0.20 -9.76
C GLU A 183 -13.71 1.43 -8.87
N TYR A 184 -12.63 2.17 -9.10
CA TYR A 184 -12.26 3.33 -8.31
C TYR A 184 -11.81 4.48 -9.21
N THR A 185 -12.20 5.70 -8.86
CA THR A 185 -11.54 6.91 -9.31
C THR A 185 -10.41 7.21 -8.34
N ILE A 186 -9.19 7.27 -8.86
CA ILE A 186 -7.97 7.46 -8.09
C ILE A 186 -7.59 8.92 -8.20
N HIS A 187 -7.42 9.58 -7.06
CA HIS A 187 -7.13 11.00 -6.97
C HIS A 187 -5.74 11.22 -6.38
N SER A 188 -5.07 12.28 -6.82
CA SER A 188 -3.95 12.88 -6.09
C SER A 188 -4.46 14.06 -5.24
N VAL A 189 -3.85 14.25 -4.07
CA VAL A 189 -4.07 15.41 -3.20
C VAL A 189 -3.24 16.60 -3.65
N GLU A 190 -2.18 16.38 -4.44
CA GLU A 190 -1.32 17.43 -4.96
C GLU A 190 -2.10 18.40 -5.87
N SER A 191 -1.71 19.68 -5.83
CA SER A 191 -2.35 20.75 -6.59
C SER A 191 -1.33 21.80 -7.03
N GLY A 192 -1.74 22.68 -7.95
CA GLY A 192 -0.87 23.72 -8.49
C GLY A 192 0.29 23.13 -9.30
N LEU A 193 1.53 23.57 -9.03
CA LEU A 193 2.73 23.15 -9.75
C LEU A 193 2.98 21.63 -9.68
N LEU A 194 2.57 20.98 -8.58
CA LEU A 194 2.74 19.54 -8.37
C LEU A 194 1.59 18.72 -8.94
N SER A 195 0.58 19.35 -9.56
CA SER A 195 -0.55 18.62 -10.14
C SER A 195 -0.09 17.74 -11.29
N ASN A 196 -0.21 16.43 -11.12
CA ASN A 196 0.04 15.48 -12.19
C ASN A 196 -1.23 15.33 -13.06
N PRO A 197 -1.19 15.65 -14.37
CA PRO A 197 -2.35 15.59 -15.26
C PRO A 197 -2.88 14.17 -15.49
N PHE A 198 -2.12 13.14 -15.08
CA PHE A 198 -2.59 11.77 -15.07
C PHE A 198 -3.77 11.54 -14.10
N PHE A 199 -3.91 12.36 -13.05
CA PHE A 199 -4.99 12.26 -12.07
C PHE A 199 -6.09 13.32 -12.30
N PRO A 200 -7.36 13.00 -11.99
CA PRO A 200 -7.84 11.71 -11.53
C PRO A 200 -7.92 10.67 -12.66
N VAL A 201 -7.79 9.39 -12.31
CA VAL A 201 -7.90 8.28 -13.26
C VAL A 201 -8.86 7.22 -12.74
N THR A 202 -9.69 6.66 -13.61
CA THR A 202 -10.58 5.56 -13.26
C THR A 202 -9.95 4.21 -13.60
N ARG A 203 -10.00 3.28 -12.64
CA ARG A 203 -9.42 1.93 -12.76
C ARG A 203 -10.34 0.88 -12.14
N THR A 204 -10.55 -0.21 -12.86
CA THR A 204 -11.10 -1.45 -12.33
C THR A 204 -9.97 -2.35 -11.88
N LEU A 205 -9.91 -2.68 -10.59
CA LEU A 205 -8.87 -3.54 -10.05
C LEU A 205 -9.04 -4.97 -10.58
N THR A 206 -7.92 -5.58 -10.95
CA THR A 206 -7.90 -6.93 -11.53
C THR A 206 -8.18 -7.96 -10.44
N LEU A 207 -8.89 -9.02 -10.80
CA LEU A 207 -9.13 -10.18 -9.95
C LEU A 207 -8.23 -11.31 -10.43
N SER A 208 -7.69 -12.11 -9.50
CA SER A 208 -6.89 -13.27 -9.88
C SER A 208 -7.74 -14.24 -10.73
N PRO A 209 -7.17 -14.89 -11.78
CA PRO A 209 -7.94 -15.67 -12.75
C PRO A 209 -8.88 -16.74 -12.15
N ASN A 210 -8.50 -17.31 -11.00
CA ASN A 210 -9.27 -18.32 -10.28
C ASN A 210 -9.83 -17.82 -8.94
N HIS A 211 -9.75 -16.52 -8.67
CA HIS A 211 -10.11 -15.90 -7.38
C HIS A 211 -9.41 -16.55 -6.17
N THR A 212 -8.21 -17.10 -6.38
CA THR A 212 -7.41 -17.73 -5.32
C THR A 212 -6.62 -16.71 -4.49
N ILE A 213 -6.38 -15.53 -5.05
CA ILE A 213 -5.71 -14.40 -4.40
C ILE A 213 -6.75 -13.30 -4.18
N ASP A 214 -6.94 -12.92 -2.92
CA ASP A 214 -7.94 -11.94 -2.53
C ASP A 214 -7.70 -10.55 -3.17
N PRO A 215 -8.75 -9.87 -3.62
CA PRO A 215 -8.65 -8.49 -4.08
C PRO A 215 -8.36 -7.53 -2.92
N PRO A 216 -7.83 -6.33 -3.22
CA PRO A 216 -7.72 -5.26 -2.23
C PRO A 216 -9.06 -5.00 -1.55
N SER A 217 -9.05 -4.95 -0.21
CA SER A 217 -10.27 -4.79 0.59
C SER A 217 -10.86 -3.39 0.38
N PRO A 218 -12.13 -3.27 -0.05
CA PRO A 218 -12.80 -1.98 -0.17
C PRO A 218 -12.87 -1.23 1.16
N ARG A 219 -12.96 -1.94 2.29
CA ARG A 219 -12.98 -1.35 3.63
C ARG A 219 -11.64 -0.72 4.00
N LEU A 220 -10.54 -1.42 3.73
CA LEU A 220 -9.20 -0.89 3.99
C LEU A 220 -8.90 0.32 3.09
N LEU A 221 -9.27 0.26 1.81
CA LEU A 221 -9.18 1.42 0.90
C LEU A 221 -10.06 2.59 1.38
N GLY A 222 -11.25 2.31 1.92
CA GLY A 222 -12.14 3.31 2.50
C GLY A 222 -11.52 4.06 3.67
N ILE A 223 -10.87 3.34 4.60
CA ILE A 223 -10.12 3.96 5.70
C ILE A 223 -8.94 4.78 5.17
N HIS A 224 -8.15 4.22 4.24
CA HIS A 224 -7.02 4.95 3.64
C HIS A 224 -7.47 6.26 2.99
N ARG A 225 -8.58 6.24 2.24
CA ARG A 225 -9.22 7.45 1.69
C ARG A 225 -9.66 8.42 2.78
N ALA A 226 -10.34 7.95 3.83
CA ALA A 226 -10.79 8.81 4.91
C ALA A 226 -9.62 9.54 5.60
N ILE A 227 -8.54 8.80 5.89
CA ILE A 227 -7.31 9.36 6.46
C ILE A 227 -6.67 10.38 5.50
N SER A 228 -6.60 10.07 4.20
CA SER A 228 -6.08 10.99 3.18
C SER A 228 -6.84 12.31 3.14
N LEU A 229 -8.17 12.25 3.20
CA LEU A 229 -9.02 13.43 3.19
C LEU A 229 -8.88 14.25 4.48
N ILE A 230 -8.76 13.60 5.64
CA ILE A 230 -8.55 14.30 6.91
C ILE A 230 -7.17 14.98 6.93
N LEU A 231 -6.12 14.27 6.53
CA LEU A 231 -4.76 14.81 6.43
C LEU A 231 -4.67 16.00 5.48
N LYS A 232 -5.45 16.03 4.40
CA LYS A 232 -5.54 17.18 3.49
C LYS A 232 -6.07 18.44 4.17
N LEU A 233 -6.96 18.29 5.16
CA LEU A 233 -7.56 19.42 5.89
C LEU A 233 -6.69 19.89 7.07
N ILE A 234 -5.77 19.05 7.55
CA ILE A 234 -4.85 19.40 8.62
C ILE A 234 -3.73 20.26 8.03
N PRO A 235 -3.55 21.52 8.47
CA PRO A 235 -2.39 22.31 8.10
C PRO A 235 -1.16 21.65 8.74
N LEU A 236 -0.45 20.84 7.97
CA LEU A 236 0.78 20.22 8.43
C LEU A 236 1.80 21.33 8.69
N PRO A 237 2.41 21.41 9.89
CA PRO A 237 3.59 22.23 10.05
C PRO A 237 4.64 21.72 9.05
N ILE A 238 5.23 22.64 8.29
CA ILE A 238 6.39 22.35 7.45
C ILE A 238 7.44 21.77 8.39
N ILE A 239 7.66 20.46 8.34
CA ILE A 239 8.72 19.83 9.12
C ILE A 239 10.02 20.39 8.50
N PRO A 240 10.83 21.19 9.23
CA PRO A 240 12.15 21.53 8.73
C PRO A 240 12.93 20.23 8.62
N ASN A 241 13.47 19.94 7.44
CA ASN A 241 14.42 18.83 7.28
C ASN A 241 15.58 19.01 8.30
N PRO A 242 16.10 17.92 8.88
CA PRO A 242 17.28 17.98 9.74
C PRO A 242 18.50 18.54 9.01
#